data_AF-A0A670I3U4-F1
#
_entry.id   AF-A0A670I3U4-F1
#
_cell.length_a   1.000
_cell.length_b   1.000
_cell.length_c   1.000
_cell.angle_alpha   90.00
_cell.angle_beta   90.00
_cell.angle_gamma   90.00
#
_symmetry.space_group_name_H-M   'P 1'
#
loop_
_entity.id
_entity.type
_entity.pdbx_description
1 polymer ?
#
loop_
_entity_poly.entity_id
_entity_poly.type
_entity_poly.pdbx_seq_one_letter_code
_entity_poly.pdbx_strand_id
1 'polypeptide(L)'
;MTKLGAFELLGWQYCITHDILKRVCPLEAELLKDPTLTCRVRFRLAGSDFPPFVVFKIFCKSRDQNTHYITGKSVITATSEAAVDACKLMGYRTYYNQILQDELQHKKYGITEELDVATIRDHVQYSNLMDEVPAYYGGRHNCWRRLSLHDFPRSMIVYDIMDYAQSGKLSSRLRMELPFLLLRPQNEETCLLLVKSNTLMCCDTQFEKL
;
A
#
# COMPACT_ATOMS: atom_id res chain seq x y z
N MET A 1 -13.24 20.53 13.08
CA MET A 1 -12.73 19.17 12.81
C MET A 1 -13.88 18.19 13.00
N THR A 2 -14.65 17.95 11.94
CA THR A 2 -15.87 17.14 11.98
C THR A 2 -15.51 15.67 12.16
N LYS A 3 -16.14 15.03 13.14
CA LYS A 3 -16.04 13.60 13.50
C LYS A 3 -16.35 12.60 12.36
N LEU A 4 -16.64 13.10 11.16
CA LEU A 4 -16.96 12.32 9.95
C LEU A 4 -15.71 11.66 9.33
N GLY A 5 -14.58 12.37 9.24
CA GLY A 5 -13.42 11.90 8.48
C GLY A 5 -12.70 10.65 9.01
N ALA A 6 -12.85 10.34 10.31
CA ALA A 6 -12.24 9.15 10.92
C ALA A 6 -13.18 7.94 10.94
N PHE A 7 -14.50 8.14 10.97
CA PHE A 7 -15.49 7.08 11.03
C PHE A 7 -15.85 6.51 9.64
N GLU A 8 -15.81 7.35 8.59
CA GLU A 8 -16.16 6.97 7.22
C GLU A 8 -15.16 5.99 6.57
N LEU A 9 -13.89 6.00 6.99
CA LEU A 9 -12.86 5.10 6.44
C LEU A 9 -12.89 3.68 7.04
N LEU A 10 -13.50 3.49 8.21
CA LEU A 10 -13.52 2.20 8.92
C LEU A 10 -14.49 1.18 8.30
N GLY A 11 -15.65 1.63 7.79
CA GLY A 11 -16.60 0.75 7.08
C GLY A 11 -16.10 0.33 5.69
N TRP A 12 -15.31 1.19 5.05
CA TRP A 12 -14.73 0.98 3.72
C TRP A 12 -13.63 -0.09 3.68
N GLN A 13 -12.89 -0.27 4.79
CA GLN A 13 -11.73 -1.17 4.88
C GLN A 13 -12.06 -2.66 4.68
N TYR A 14 -13.30 -3.08 4.91
CA TYR A 14 -13.64 -4.50 4.94
C TYR A 14 -14.25 -5.04 3.63
N CYS A 15 -14.92 -4.19 2.83
CA CYS A 15 -15.76 -4.69 1.72
C CYS A 15 -15.24 -4.35 0.30
N ILE A 16 -14.37 -3.35 0.12
CA ILE A 16 -14.03 -2.81 -1.23
C ILE A 16 -12.53 -2.93 -1.54
N THR A 17 -11.78 -3.51 -0.61
CA THR A 17 -10.32 -3.48 -0.60
C THR A 17 -9.68 -4.22 -1.77
N HIS A 18 -10.19 -5.40 -2.11
CA HIS A 18 -9.68 -6.19 -3.24
C HIS A 18 -9.98 -5.50 -4.58
N ASP A 19 -11.17 -4.94 -4.76
CA ASP A 19 -11.58 -4.35 -6.03
C ASP A 19 -10.89 -3.01 -6.31
N ILE A 20 -10.66 -2.22 -5.26
CA ILE A 20 -9.84 -1.01 -5.32
C ILE A 20 -8.41 -1.39 -5.72
N LEU A 21 -7.82 -2.40 -5.06
CA LEU A 21 -6.46 -2.84 -5.40
C LEU A 21 -6.38 -3.44 -6.80
N LYS A 22 -7.36 -4.23 -7.25
CA LYS A 22 -7.35 -4.82 -8.60
C LYS A 22 -7.25 -3.76 -9.69
N ARG A 23 -7.74 -2.54 -9.44
CA ARG A 23 -7.62 -1.42 -10.39
C ARG A 23 -6.30 -0.67 -10.25
N VAL A 24 -5.86 -0.41 -9.02
CA VAL A 24 -4.68 0.42 -8.75
C VAL A 24 -3.38 -0.38 -8.90
N CYS A 25 -3.36 -1.62 -8.41
CA CYS A 25 -2.23 -2.53 -8.51
C CYS A 25 -2.72 -3.99 -8.67
N PRO A 26 -3.02 -4.41 -9.92
CA PRO A 26 -3.55 -5.75 -10.20
C PRO A 26 -2.68 -6.88 -9.64
N LEU A 27 -1.36 -6.76 -9.77
CA LEU A 27 -0.40 -7.76 -9.30
C LEU A 27 -0.44 -7.94 -7.77
N GLU A 28 -0.55 -6.84 -7.02
CA GLU A 28 -0.66 -6.94 -5.55
C GLU A 28 -2.04 -7.38 -5.10
N ALA A 29 -3.08 -7.14 -5.90
CA ALA A 29 -4.42 -7.65 -5.62
C ALA A 29 -4.46 -9.20 -5.68
N GLU A 30 -3.63 -9.82 -6.52
CA GLU A 30 -3.49 -11.28 -6.55
C GLU A 30 -2.91 -11.84 -5.25
N LEU A 31 -2.02 -11.10 -4.57
CA LEU A 31 -1.49 -11.48 -3.26
C LEU A 31 -2.57 -11.59 -2.18
N LEU A 32 -3.70 -10.89 -2.33
CA LEU A 32 -4.83 -11.02 -1.41
C LEU A 32 -5.54 -12.39 -1.52
N LYS A 33 -5.37 -13.08 -2.65
CA LYS A 33 -5.99 -14.39 -2.90
C LYS A 33 -5.15 -15.54 -2.36
N ASP A 34 -3.89 -15.29 -2.01
CA ASP A 34 -3.01 -16.31 -1.46
C ASP A 34 -3.49 -16.73 -0.06
N PRO A 35 -3.92 -17.99 0.14
CA PRO A 35 -4.44 -18.45 1.43
C PRO A 35 -3.36 -18.52 2.52
N THR A 36 -2.08 -18.53 2.14
CA THR A 36 -0.92 -18.55 3.05
C THR A 36 -0.61 -17.17 3.62
N LEU A 37 -1.02 -16.11 2.93
CA LEU A 37 -0.80 -14.73 3.34
C LEU A 37 -2.08 -14.13 3.94
N THR A 38 -1.95 -13.54 5.11
CA THR A 38 -2.99 -12.67 5.67
C THR A 38 -2.66 -11.22 5.30
N CYS A 39 -3.23 -10.76 4.19
CA CYS A 39 -3.04 -9.41 3.68
C CYS A 39 -4.16 -8.48 4.15
N ARG A 40 -3.80 -7.26 4.59
CA ARG A 40 -4.74 -6.20 4.98
C ARG A 40 -4.31 -4.89 4.36
N VAL A 41 -5.21 -4.21 3.68
CA VAL A 41 -4.95 -2.85 3.18
C VAL A 41 -5.49 -1.85 4.18
N ARG A 42 -4.70 -0.81 4.44
CA ARG A 42 -5.14 0.32 5.23
C ARG A 42 -5.15 1.55 4.37
N PHE A 43 -6.20 2.35 4.52
CA PHE A 43 -6.33 3.67 3.92
C PHE A 43 -6.15 4.75 5.00
N ARG A 44 -5.54 5.88 4.62
CA ARG A 44 -5.38 7.06 5.46
C ARG A 44 -5.58 8.32 4.64
N LEU A 45 -5.91 9.42 5.31
CA LEU A 45 -5.81 10.76 4.75
C LEU A 45 -4.39 11.29 4.98
N ALA A 46 -3.82 11.91 3.96
CA ALA A 46 -2.51 12.55 3.97
C ALA A 46 -2.59 13.94 3.34
N GLY A 47 -1.56 14.76 3.57
CA GLY A 47 -1.51 16.17 3.15
C GLY A 47 -1.26 17.08 4.34
N SER A 48 -0.35 18.04 4.19
CA SER A 48 -0.11 19.11 5.16
C SER A 48 -1.25 20.12 5.19
N ASP A 49 -1.88 20.32 4.03
CA ASP A 49 -2.88 21.35 3.80
C ASP A 49 -4.20 20.73 3.33
N PHE A 50 -5.31 21.39 3.65
CA PHE A 50 -6.62 21.01 3.16
C PHE A 50 -6.77 21.48 1.71
N PRO A 51 -7.34 20.66 0.80
CA PRO A 51 -7.98 19.36 1.02
C PRO A 51 -6.99 18.16 1.05
N PRO A 52 -7.18 17.20 1.99
CA PRO A 52 -6.30 16.04 2.08
C PRO A 52 -6.54 15.07 0.92
N PHE A 53 -5.56 14.21 0.66
CA PHE A 53 -5.65 13.12 -0.31
C PHE A 53 -5.59 11.75 0.38
N VAL A 54 -6.15 10.73 -0.26
CA VAL A 54 -6.15 9.37 0.26
C VAL A 54 -4.83 8.67 -0.10
N VAL A 55 -4.25 7.99 0.87
CA VAL A 55 -3.11 7.08 0.69
C VAL A 55 -3.46 5.68 1.19
N PHE A 56 -2.80 4.67 0.66
CA PHE A 56 -2.97 3.27 1.07
C PHE A 56 -1.63 2.57 1.29
N LYS A 57 -1.64 1.55 2.15
CA LYS A 57 -0.51 0.64 2.39
C LYS A 57 -1.03 -0.77 2.61
N ILE A 58 -0.37 -1.74 1.98
CA ILE A 58 -0.71 -3.17 2.09
C ILE A 58 0.18 -3.77 3.17
N PHE A 59 -0.43 -4.49 4.10
CA PHE A 59 0.25 -5.20 5.17
C PHE A 59 0.05 -6.69 4.97
N CYS A 60 1.14 -7.41 4.72
CA CYS A 60 1.11 -8.86 4.59
C CYS A 60 1.69 -9.48 5.87
N LYS A 61 0.97 -10.44 6.45
CA LYS A 61 1.45 -11.28 7.55
C LYS A 61 1.37 -12.74 7.14
N SER A 62 2.46 -13.47 7.32
CA SER A 62 2.43 -14.94 7.24
C SER A 62 1.66 -15.49 8.45
N ARG A 63 0.94 -16.61 8.30
CA ARG A 63 0.16 -17.22 9.40
C ARG A 63 1.00 -17.57 10.62
N ASP A 64 2.26 -17.93 10.41
CA ASP A 64 3.09 -18.53 11.46
C ASP A 64 4.35 -17.71 11.83
N GLN A 65 4.61 -16.55 11.20
CA GLN A 65 5.88 -15.83 11.39
C GLN A 65 5.81 -14.30 11.24
N ASN A 66 6.83 -13.63 11.78
CA ASN A 66 7.15 -12.24 11.44
C ASN A 66 7.53 -12.14 9.96
N THR A 67 7.06 -11.09 9.28
CA THR A 67 7.43 -10.82 7.88
C THR A 67 8.87 -10.31 7.84
N HIS A 68 9.78 -11.10 7.30
CA HIS A 68 11.18 -10.71 7.10
C HIS A 68 11.40 -10.23 5.67
N TYR A 69 11.98 -9.04 5.53
CA TYR A 69 12.44 -8.55 4.23
C TYR A 69 13.84 -9.13 3.98
N ILE A 70 14.02 -9.79 2.85
CA ILE A 70 15.33 -10.29 2.41
C ILE A 70 15.91 -9.24 1.46
N THR A 71 17.14 -8.82 1.72
CA THR A 71 17.87 -7.89 0.86
C THR A 71 19.19 -8.51 0.44
N GLY A 72 19.55 -8.33 -0.83
CA GLY A 72 20.84 -8.78 -1.33
C GLY A 72 22.02 -8.09 -0.64
N LYS A 73 21.82 -6.87 -0.13
CA LYS A 73 22.86 -6.09 0.56
C LYS A 73 23.37 -6.76 1.84
N SER A 74 22.50 -7.43 2.58
CA SER A 74 22.89 -8.12 3.81
C SER A 74 23.50 -9.50 3.57
N VAL A 75 23.32 -10.07 2.36
CA VAL A 75 23.72 -11.44 2.03
C VAL A 75 24.95 -11.47 1.12
N ILE A 76 25.05 -10.56 0.16
CA ILE A 76 26.10 -10.51 -0.86
C ILE A 76 27.14 -9.48 -0.42
N THR A 77 28.22 -9.95 0.17
CA THR A 77 29.36 -9.10 0.54
C THR A 77 30.26 -8.85 -0.66
N ALA A 78 30.97 -7.72 -0.68
CA ALA A 78 31.85 -7.33 -1.78
C ALA A 78 32.97 -8.34 -2.09
N THR A 79 33.35 -9.17 -1.12
CA THR A 79 34.40 -10.20 -1.25
C THR A 79 33.86 -11.58 -1.61
N SER A 80 32.53 -11.74 -1.70
CA SER A 80 31.91 -13.03 -2.00
C SER A 80 31.97 -13.38 -3.49
N GLU A 81 32.01 -14.68 -3.80
CA GLU A 81 31.84 -15.18 -5.17
C GLU A 81 30.49 -14.74 -5.78
N ALA A 82 29.45 -14.66 -4.93
CA ALA A 82 28.14 -14.14 -5.32
C ALA A 82 28.19 -12.69 -5.84
N ALA A 83 29.10 -11.85 -5.34
CA ALA A 83 29.28 -10.49 -5.88
C ALA A 83 29.90 -10.49 -7.28
N VAL A 84 30.87 -11.38 -7.50
CA VAL A 84 31.50 -11.57 -8.82
C VAL A 84 30.47 -12.07 -9.83
N ASP A 85 29.66 -13.04 -9.43
CA ASP A 85 28.62 -13.59 -10.30
C ASP A 85 27.47 -12.62 -10.53
N ALA A 86 27.04 -11.86 -9.53
CA ALA A 86 26.07 -10.77 -9.70
C ALA A 86 26.58 -9.73 -10.71
N CYS A 87 27.87 -9.35 -10.63
CA CYS A 87 28.50 -8.42 -11.58
C CYS A 87 28.48 -8.97 -13.02
N LYS A 88 28.78 -10.26 -13.20
CA LYS A 88 28.69 -10.91 -14.52
C LYS A 88 27.26 -10.99 -15.05
N LEU A 89 26.30 -11.35 -14.20
CA LEU A 89 24.89 -11.52 -14.59
C LEU A 89 24.19 -10.21 -14.92
N MET A 90 24.42 -9.16 -14.12
CA MET A 90 23.80 -7.85 -14.32
C MET A 90 24.51 -6.99 -15.38
N GLY A 91 25.78 -7.29 -15.63
CA GLY A 91 26.69 -6.47 -16.41
C GLY A 91 27.34 -5.35 -15.60
N TYR A 92 28.60 -5.07 -15.92
CA TYR A 92 29.45 -4.12 -15.18
C TYR A 92 28.80 -2.76 -14.94
N ARG A 93 28.17 -2.15 -15.95
CA ARG A 93 27.58 -0.80 -15.82
C ARG A 93 26.48 -0.76 -14.76
N THR A 94 25.56 -1.71 -14.79
CA THR A 94 24.43 -1.78 -13.85
C THR A 94 24.94 -2.04 -12.44
N TYR A 95 25.90 -2.96 -12.31
CA TYR A 95 26.52 -3.32 -11.05
C TYR A 95 27.27 -2.13 -10.41
N TYR A 96 28.12 -1.44 -11.18
CA TYR A 96 28.82 -0.25 -10.69
C TYR A 96 27.86 0.89 -10.35
N ASN A 97 26.78 1.07 -11.11
CA ASN A 97 25.76 2.07 -10.77
C ASN A 97 25.08 1.77 -9.43
N GLN A 98 24.79 0.49 -9.11
CA GLN A 98 24.24 0.13 -7.81
C GLN A 98 25.23 0.46 -6.67
N ILE A 99 26.49 0.05 -6.79
CA ILE A 99 27.53 0.37 -5.80
C ILE A 99 27.66 1.90 -5.60
N LEU A 100 27.68 2.66 -6.70
CA LEU A 100 27.77 4.12 -6.62
C LEU A 100 26.56 4.73 -5.91
N GLN A 101 25.34 4.24 -6.17
CA GLN A 101 24.15 4.72 -5.49
C GLN A 101 24.17 4.40 -3.99
N ASP A 102 24.70 3.25 -3.61
CA ASP A 102 24.83 2.86 -2.20
C ASP A 102 25.78 3.81 -1.45
N GLU A 103 26.94 4.10 -2.05
CA GLU A 103 27.90 5.09 -1.53
C GLU A 103 27.29 6.50 -1.40
N LEU A 104 26.51 6.93 -2.39
CA LEU A 104 25.82 8.22 -2.36
C LEU A 104 24.74 8.28 -1.27
N GLN A 105 24.00 7.18 -1.07
CA GLN A 105 23.00 7.09 -0.01
C GLN A 105 23.66 7.13 1.37
N HIS A 106 24.74 6.37 1.57
CA HIS A 106 25.49 6.37 2.82
C HIS A 106 26.02 7.77 3.15
N LYS A 107 26.62 8.47 2.17
CA LYS A 107 27.07 9.86 2.35
C LYS A 107 25.94 10.84 2.69
N LYS A 108 24.74 10.63 2.16
CA LYS A 108 23.60 11.53 2.35
C LYS A 108 22.92 11.33 3.70
N TYR A 109 22.72 10.08 4.13
CA TYR A 109 21.90 9.74 5.29
C TYR A 109 22.70 9.28 6.51
N GLY A 110 23.94 8.82 6.31
CA GLY A 110 24.84 8.30 7.35
C GLY A 110 24.44 6.90 7.85
N ILE A 111 23.17 6.68 8.15
CA ILE A 111 22.63 5.41 8.66
C ILE A 111 21.90 4.72 7.52
N THR A 112 22.56 3.77 6.87
CA THR A 112 21.99 3.06 5.70
C THR A 112 22.00 1.55 5.84
N GLU A 113 22.74 1.02 6.81
CA GLU A 113 22.81 -0.40 7.12
C GLU A 113 22.42 -0.68 8.56
N GLU A 114 22.08 -1.93 8.85
CA GLU A 114 21.76 -2.37 10.22
C GLU A 114 22.96 -2.23 11.16
N LEU A 115 24.19 -2.32 10.64
CA LEU A 115 25.42 -2.12 11.39
C LEU A 115 25.62 -0.67 11.85
N ASP A 116 24.99 0.30 11.18
CA ASP A 116 25.10 1.72 11.51
C ASP A 116 24.16 2.12 12.67
N VAL A 117 23.23 1.24 13.06
CA VAL A 117 22.18 1.53 14.03
C VAL A 117 22.72 1.34 15.46
N ALA A 118 23.01 2.45 16.15
CA ALA A 118 23.45 2.43 17.54
C ALA A 118 22.32 2.79 18.54
N THR A 119 21.35 3.60 18.12
CA THR A 119 20.28 4.11 18.98
C THR A 119 18.87 3.80 18.43
N ILE A 120 17.85 3.95 19.30
CA ILE A 120 16.44 3.83 18.89
C ILE A 120 16.09 4.87 17.81
N ARG A 121 16.69 6.06 17.86
CA ARG A 121 16.48 7.09 16.84
C ARG A 121 17.03 6.64 15.49
N ASP A 122 18.20 6.04 15.49
CA ASP A 122 18.84 5.50 14.28
C ASP A 122 18.01 4.37 13.70
N HIS A 123 17.45 3.51 14.54
CA HIS A 123 16.54 2.45 14.11
C HIS A 123 15.30 3.00 13.39
N VAL A 124 14.68 4.08 13.92
CA VAL A 124 13.53 4.72 13.26
C VAL A 124 13.93 5.35 11.93
N GLN A 125 15.09 6.02 11.88
CA GLN A 125 15.60 6.62 10.64
C GLN A 125 15.91 5.56 9.58
N TYR A 126 16.65 4.51 9.96
CA TYR A 126 16.95 3.36 9.11
C TYR A 126 15.68 2.69 8.60
N SER A 127 14.72 2.40 9.49
CA SER A 127 13.47 1.74 9.07
C SER A 127 12.65 2.60 8.10
N ASN A 128 12.62 3.93 8.28
CA ASN A 128 11.92 4.82 7.36
C ASN A 128 12.62 4.87 6.00
N LEU A 129 13.96 4.97 5.99
CA LEU A 129 14.75 4.93 4.77
C LEU A 129 14.50 3.61 4.01
N MET A 130 14.51 2.47 4.69
CA MET A 130 14.26 1.17 4.06
C MET A 130 12.87 1.07 3.45
N ASP A 131 11.84 1.68 4.06
CA ASP A 131 10.49 1.72 3.47
C ASP A 131 10.43 2.62 2.21
N GLU A 132 11.26 3.67 2.12
CA GLU A 132 11.32 4.60 0.98
C GLU A 132 12.19 4.09 -0.18
N VAL A 133 13.30 3.40 0.13
CA VAL A 133 14.24 2.91 -0.89
C VAL A 133 13.56 1.86 -1.78
N PRO A 134 13.70 1.96 -3.12
CA PRO A 134 13.15 0.97 -4.04
C PRO A 134 13.70 -0.45 -3.83
N ALA A 135 12.87 -1.45 -4.14
CA ALA A 135 13.22 -2.86 -3.95
C ALA A 135 14.44 -3.28 -4.77
N TYR A 136 14.61 -2.73 -5.98
CA TYR A 136 15.76 -3.02 -6.84
C TYR A 136 17.08 -2.37 -6.36
N TYR A 137 17.03 -1.51 -5.34
CA TYR A 137 18.20 -1.01 -4.60
C TYR A 137 18.33 -1.66 -3.20
N GLY A 138 17.60 -2.76 -2.96
CA GLY A 138 17.66 -3.50 -1.70
C GLY A 138 16.81 -2.91 -0.57
N GLY A 139 15.94 -1.93 -0.87
CA GLY A 139 14.95 -1.42 0.07
C GLY A 139 13.68 -2.29 0.14
N ARG A 140 12.76 -1.92 1.02
CA ARG A 140 11.47 -2.61 1.21
C ARG A 140 10.40 -2.11 0.25
N HIS A 141 10.56 -0.91 -0.31
CA HIS A 141 9.57 -0.25 -1.17
C HIS A 141 8.15 -0.29 -0.60
N ASN A 142 8.02 -0.06 0.71
CA ASN A 142 6.78 -0.22 1.45
C ASN A 142 6.26 1.13 1.95
N CYS A 143 6.21 2.12 1.07
CA CYS A 143 5.73 3.46 1.41
C CYS A 143 4.19 3.54 1.40
N TRP A 144 3.65 4.61 1.97
CA TRP A 144 2.25 4.98 1.76
C TRP A 144 2.08 5.48 0.33
N ARG A 145 1.23 4.81 -0.45
CA ARG A 145 1.02 5.14 -1.87
C ARG A 145 -0.22 5.99 -2.03
N ARG A 146 -0.13 7.05 -2.82
CA ARG A 146 -1.27 7.93 -3.11
C ARG A 146 -2.29 7.18 -3.97
N LEU A 147 -3.54 7.18 -3.52
CA LEU A 147 -4.67 6.72 -4.30
C LEU A 147 -5.11 7.85 -5.22
N SER A 148 -5.22 7.59 -6.53
CA SER A 148 -5.51 8.63 -7.50
C SER A 148 -6.83 8.39 -8.23
N LEU A 149 -7.51 9.48 -8.59
CA LEU A 149 -8.83 9.42 -9.23
C LEU A 149 -8.78 8.84 -10.65
N HIS A 150 -7.64 8.93 -11.34
CA HIS A 150 -7.49 8.39 -12.70
C HIS A 150 -7.65 6.86 -12.77
N ASP A 151 -7.39 6.16 -11.66
CA ASP A 151 -7.50 4.72 -11.57
C ASP A 151 -8.96 4.24 -11.46
N PHE A 152 -9.90 5.17 -11.25
CA PHE A 152 -11.31 4.89 -10.98
C PHE A 152 -12.24 5.51 -12.03
N PRO A 153 -13.16 4.72 -12.62
CA PRO A 153 -14.23 5.27 -13.43
C PRO A 153 -15.12 6.19 -12.59
N ARG A 154 -15.55 7.31 -13.21
CA ARG A 154 -16.54 8.23 -12.63
C ARG A 154 -17.87 7.56 -12.30
N SER A 155 -18.15 6.38 -12.84
CA SER A 155 -19.34 5.60 -12.53
C SER A 155 -19.30 4.96 -11.13
N MET A 156 -18.13 4.83 -10.49
CA MET A 156 -18.03 4.26 -9.14
C MET A 156 -18.26 5.33 -8.06
N ILE A 157 -19.02 4.98 -7.02
CA ILE A 157 -19.19 5.83 -5.82
C ILE A 157 -17.86 6.17 -5.14
N VAL A 158 -16.86 5.29 -5.28
CA VAL A 158 -15.47 5.52 -4.85
C VAL A 158 -14.90 6.81 -5.44
N TYR A 159 -15.20 7.10 -6.71
CA TYR A 159 -14.77 8.33 -7.36
C TYR A 159 -15.36 9.55 -6.66
N ASP A 160 -16.66 9.56 -6.31
CA ASP A 160 -17.26 10.71 -5.62
C ASP A 160 -16.71 10.89 -4.21
N ILE A 161 -16.44 9.80 -3.48
CA ILE A 161 -15.87 9.86 -2.13
C ILE A 161 -14.48 10.49 -2.20
N MET A 162 -13.66 10.05 -3.15
CA MET A 162 -12.33 10.60 -3.36
C MET A 162 -12.37 12.04 -3.86
N ASP A 163 -13.29 12.36 -4.77
CA ASP A 163 -13.50 13.73 -5.27
C ASP A 163 -14.00 14.65 -4.14
N TYR A 164 -14.88 14.17 -3.26
CA TYR A 164 -15.30 14.91 -2.06
C TYR A 164 -14.14 15.14 -1.09
N ALA A 165 -13.31 14.13 -0.82
CA ALA A 165 -12.14 14.29 0.03
C ALA A 165 -11.15 15.34 -0.52
N GLN A 166 -11.00 15.39 -1.85
CA GLN A 166 -10.07 16.29 -2.54
C GLN A 166 -10.65 17.66 -2.90
N SER A 167 -11.96 17.83 -3.02
CA SER A 167 -12.58 19.08 -3.47
C SER A 167 -13.47 19.73 -2.41
N GLY A 168 -13.86 18.97 -1.38
CA GLY A 168 -14.87 19.35 -0.41
C GLY A 168 -16.29 19.41 -0.97
N LYS A 169 -16.52 19.04 -2.24
CA LYS A 169 -17.82 19.13 -2.91
C LYS A 169 -18.55 17.80 -2.84
N LEU A 170 -19.75 17.82 -2.25
CA LEU A 170 -20.59 16.64 -2.13
C LEU A 170 -21.37 16.43 -3.44
N SER A 171 -21.17 15.29 -4.11
CA SER A 171 -21.97 14.95 -5.30
C SER A 171 -23.39 14.52 -4.93
N SER A 172 -24.33 14.66 -5.86
CA SER A 172 -25.73 14.24 -5.65
C SER A 172 -25.83 12.74 -5.36
N ARG A 173 -25.04 11.92 -6.06
CA ARG A 173 -24.93 10.48 -5.83
C ARG A 173 -24.41 10.18 -4.44
N LEU A 174 -23.30 10.81 -4.04
CA LEU A 174 -22.73 10.60 -2.70
C LEU A 174 -23.69 11.03 -1.59
N ARG A 175 -24.45 12.10 -1.79
CA ARG A 175 -25.48 12.55 -0.85
C ARG A 175 -26.59 11.51 -0.62
N MET A 176 -26.98 10.76 -1.66
CA MET A 176 -27.98 9.70 -1.56
C MET A 176 -27.44 8.44 -0.88
N GLU A 177 -26.18 8.09 -1.16
CA GLU A 177 -25.53 6.89 -0.62
C GLU A 177 -24.95 7.08 0.80
N LEU A 178 -24.75 8.33 1.24
CA LEU A 178 -24.17 8.67 2.54
C LEU A 178 -24.80 7.94 3.74
N PRO A 179 -26.13 7.84 3.85
CA PRO A 179 -26.77 7.13 4.96
C PRO A 179 -26.36 5.65 5.03
N PHE A 180 -26.17 5.00 3.88
CA PHE A 180 -25.74 3.61 3.81
C PHE A 180 -24.26 3.47 4.12
N LEU A 181 -23.41 4.33 3.57
CA LEU A 181 -21.96 4.31 3.79
C LEU A 181 -21.56 4.56 5.26
N LEU A 182 -22.39 5.26 6.02
CA LEU A 182 -22.18 5.55 7.44
C LEU A 182 -22.66 4.42 8.37
N LEU A 183 -23.32 3.39 7.86
CA LEU A 183 -23.71 2.23 8.66
C LEU A 183 -22.46 1.45 9.07
N ARG A 184 -22.28 1.24 10.38
CA ARG A 184 -21.28 0.27 10.86
C ARG A 184 -21.78 -1.14 10.52
N PRO A 185 -20.98 -1.97 9.82
CA PRO A 185 -21.33 -3.36 9.64
C PRO A 185 -21.33 -4.06 11.00
N GLN A 186 -22.50 -4.49 11.47
CA GLN A 186 -22.64 -5.31 12.67
C GLN A 186 -22.76 -6.80 12.31
N ASN A 187 -23.37 -7.11 11.16
CA ASN A 187 -23.62 -8.47 10.67
C ASN A 187 -23.19 -8.64 9.20
N GLU A 188 -23.02 -9.88 8.75
CA GLU A 188 -22.65 -10.26 7.38
C GLU A 188 -23.66 -9.77 6.33
N GLU A 189 -24.95 -9.71 6.68
CA GLU A 189 -26.01 -9.11 5.86
C GLU A 189 -25.84 -7.59 5.68
N THR A 190 -25.32 -6.89 6.69
CA THR A 190 -25.04 -5.44 6.62
C THR A 190 -23.85 -5.17 5.70
N CYS A 191 -22.84 -6.05 5.70
CA CYS A 191 -21.76 -6.04 4.72
C CYS A 191 -22.28 -6.29 3.30
N LEU A 192 -23.17 -7.27 3.12
CA LEU A 192 -23.79 -7.55 1.82
C LEU A 192 -24.66 -6.39 1.32
N LEU A 193 -25.35 -5.66 2.20
CA LEU A 193 -26.12 -4.47 1.82
C LEU A 193 -25.21 -3.30 1.44
N LEU A 194 -24.09 -3.10 2.14
CA LEU A 194 -23.04 -2.15 1.75
C LEU A 194 -22.42 -2.51 0.40
N VAL A 195 -22.16 -3.80 0.13
CA VAL A 195 -21.71 -4.26 -1.19
C VAL A 195 -22.80 -4.05 -2.24
N LYS A 196 -24.07 -4.30 -1.88
CA LYS A 196 -25.22 -4.14 -2.77
C LYS A 196 -25.52 -2.68 -3.15
N SER A 197 -25.43 -1.74 -2.22
CA SER A 197 -25.55 -0.29 -2.53
C SER A 197 -24.34 0.22 -3.32
N ASN A 198 -23.18 -0.42 -3.16
CA ASN A 198 -22.00 -0.21 -4.00
C ASN A 198 -22.08 -0.95 -5.37
N THR A 199 -23.19 -1.64 -5.69
CA THR A 199 -23.38 -2.36 -6.98
C THR A 199 -23.80 -1.42 -8.10
N LEU A 200 -22.88 -0.53 -8.47
CA LEU A 200 -22.58 -0.28 -9.88
C LEU A 200 -21.27 -0.98 -10.29
N MET A 201 -20.90 -2.02 -9.53
CA MET A 201 -19.83 -2.97 -9.85
C MET A 201 -20.41 -4.13 -10.68
N CYS A 202 -20.87 -3.84 -11.88
CA CYS A 202 -21.00 -4.88 -12.91
C CYS A 202 -19.60 -5.40 -13.25
N CYS A 203 -19.32 -6.64 -12.86
CA CYS A 203 -19.13 -7.74 -13.80
C CYS A 203 -18.85 -9.03 -13.02
N ASP A 204 -19.84 -9.92 -13.06
CA ASP A 204 -19.78 -11.37 -12.98
C ASP A 204 -18.67 -11.99 -12.11
N THR A 205 -19.05 -12.41 -10.92
CA THR A 205 -18.45 -13.63 -10.34
C THR A 205 -19.58 -14.48 -9.81
N GLN A 206 -19.83 -15.56 -10.54
CA GLN A 206 -20.82 -16.57 -10.23
C GLN A 206 -20.53 -17.15 -8.84
N PHE A 207 -21.52 -17.11 -7.96
CA PHE A 207 -21.55 -17.92 -6.76
C PHE A 207 -21.86 -19.36 -7.20
N GLU A 208 -20.83 -20.20 -7.33
CA GLU A 208 -21.03 -21.65 -7.24
C GLU A 208 -21.05 -22.05 -5.77
N LYS A 209 -22.17 -22.65 -5.37
CA LYS A 209 -22.40 -23.25 -4.06
C LYS A 209 -21.56 -24.51 -3.93
N LEU A 210 -20.84 -24.64 -2.81
CA LEU A 210 -20.65 -25.89 -2.07
C LEU A 210 -20.73 -25.60 -0.57
#